data_AF-A0AAJ2UHZ1-F1
#
_entry.id   AF-A0AAJ2UHZ1-F1
#
_cell.length_a   1.000
_cell.length_b   1.000
_cell.length_c   1.000
_cell.angle_alpha   90.00
_cell.angle_beta   90.00
_cell.angle_gamma   90.00
#
_symmetry.space_group_name_H-M   'P 1'
#
loop_
_entity.id
_entity.type
_entity.pdbx_description
1 polymer ?
#
loop_
_entity_poly.entity_id
_entity_poly.type
_entity_poly.pdbx_seq_one_letter_code
_entity_poly.pdbx_strand_id
1 'polypeptide(L)'
;MTKETKLTVEQTLANIKEFQKNLHGASALGVVTSELGLFGGTKTHAMVCSALHDVSHALDKVIKGAAPDEALKTAFGIDGVDEDGKDTGDEPTESMFAGQIAVNVKTGEIQGIEDITDPELKSQLATVAQEIADKLKG
;
A
#
# COMPACT_ATOMS: atom_id res chain seq x y z
N MET A 1 -21.08 29.80 17.50
CA MET A 1 -20.54 28.73 18.35
C MET A 1 -21.27 27.45 18.02
N THR A 2 -20.67 26.57 17.24
CA THR A 2 -21.11 25.18 17.16
C THR A 2 -20.85 24.55 18.53
N LYS A 3 -21.90 24.06 19.19
CA LYS A 3 -21.74 23.27 20.41
C LYS A 3 -21.05 21.97 19.99
N GLU A 4 -19.79 21.81 20.39
CA GLU A 4 -19.08 20.54 20.36
C GLU A 4 -19.97 19.50 21.06
N THR A 5 -20.61 18.63 20.28
CA THR A 5 -21.44 17.56 20.83
C THR A 5 -20.48 16.46 21.26
N LYS A 6 -20.19 16.39 22.56
CA LYS A 6 -19.29 15.37 23.10
C LYS A 6 -19.96 14.01 22.98
N LEU A 7 -19.45 13.16 22.09
CA LEU A 7 -19.92 11.79 21.92
C LEU A 7 -19.62 10.96 23.17
N THR A 8 -20.49 10.02 23.49
CA THR A 8 -20.17 8.98 24.48
C THR A 8 -19.13 8.01 23.89
N VAL A 9 -18.51 7.21 24.76
CA VAL A 9 -17.57 6.15 24.33
C VAL A 9 -18.28 5.16 23.40
N GLU A 10 -19.52 4.77 23.74
CA GLU A 10 -20.32 3.85 22.93
C GLU A 10 -20.65 4.41 21.55
N GLN A 11 -21.04 5.70 21.49
CA GLN A 11 -21.29 6.39 20.23
C GLN A 11 -20.02 6.52 19.38
N THR A 12 -18.89 6.81 20.02
CA THR A 12 -17.59 6.89 19.35
C THR A 12 -17.20 5.54 18.76
N LEU A 13 -17.35 4.46 19.53
CA LEU A 13 -17.05 3.10 19.08
C LEU A 13 -18.00 2.66 17.95
N ALA A 14 -19.29 2.99 18.02
CA ALA A 14 -20.25 2.71 16.97
C ALA A 14 -19.88 3.42 15.65
N ASN A 15 -19.53 4.71 15.73
CA ASN A 15 -19.09 5.47 14.55
C ASN A 15 -17.80 4.91 13.95
N ILE A 16 -16.84 4.48 14.77
CA ILE A 16 -15.60 3.85 14.29
C ILE A 16 -15.89 2.50 13.60
N LYS A 17 -16.79 1.68 14.16
CA LYS A 17 -17.22 0.41 13.54
C LYS A 17 -17.94 0.64 12.21
N GLU A 18 -18.77 1.67 12.12
CA GLU A 18 -19.45 2.03 10.87
C GLU A 18 -18.44 2.56 9.83
N PHE A 19 -17.51 3.40 10.25
CA PHE A 19 -16.42 3.88 9.39
C PHE A 19 -15.56 2.73 8.85
N GLN A 20 -15.18 1.77 9.71
CA GLN A 20 -14.46 0.56 9.32
C GLN A 20 -15.22 -0.25 8.24
N LYS A 21 -16.52 -0.47 8.42
CA LYS A 21 -17.36 -1.16 7.42
C LYS A 21 -17.44 -0.39 6.10
N ASN A 22 -17.54 0.94 6.16
CA ASN A 22 -17.61 1.78 4.97
C ASN A 22 -16.29 1.77 4.19
N LEU A 23 -15.14 1.77 4.88
CA LEU A 23 -13.82 1.59 4.25
C LEU A 23 -13.72 0.23 3.54
N HIS A 24 -14.09 -0.85 4.25
CA HIS A 24 -14.07 -2.20 3.68
C HIS A 24 -14.98 -2.32 2.45
N GLY A 25 -16.23 -1.83 2.54
CA GLY A 25 -17.16 -1.86 1.42
C GLY A 25 -16.73 -1.00 0.23
N ALA A 26 -16.21 0.21 0.48
CA ALA A 26 -15.73 1.10 -0.57
C ALA A 26 -14.50 0.52 -1.29
N SER A 27 -13.59 -0.12 -0.54
CA SER A 27 -12.42 -0.80 -1.12
C SER A 27 -12.82 -1.96 -2.04
N ALA A 28 -13.73 -2.82 -1.61
CA ALA A 28 -14.22 -3.95 -2.40
C ALA A 28 -14.90 -3.48 -3.69
N LEU A 29 -15.73 -2.44 -3.61
CA LEU A 29 -16.39 -1.86 -4.79
C LEU A 29 -15.39 -1.20 -5.75
N GLY A 30 -14.38 -0.52 -5.21
CA GLY A 30 -13.36 0.15 -6.00
C GLY A 30 -12.40 -0.80 -6.72
N VAL A 31 -12.02 -1.92 -6.09
CA VAL A 31 -11.26 -2.99 -6.75
C VAL A 31 -12.08 -3.64 -7.86
N VAL A 32 -13.32 -4.07 -7.57
CA VAL A 32 -14.19 -4.72 -8.56
C VAL A 32 -14.45 -3.82 -9.77
N THR A 33 -14.72 -2.54 -9.56
CA THR A 33 -14.93 -1.60 -10.67
C THR A 33 -13.66 -1.35 -11.48
N SER A 34 -12.49 -1.33 -10.84
CA SER A 34 -11.19 -1.20 -11.52
C SER A 34 -10.85 -2.42 -12.37
N GLU A 35 -11.02 -3.63 -11.81
CA GLU A 35 -10.75 -4.90 -12.50
C GLU A 35 -11.68 -5.11 -13.69
N LEU A 36 -12.94 -4.67 -13.57
CA LEU A 36 -13.92 -4.72 -14.66
C LEU A 36 -13.74 -3.61 -15.69
N GLY A 37 -12.75 -2.73 -15.55
CA GLY A 37 -12.53 -1.57 -16.42
C GLY A 37 -13.67 -0.54 -16.39
N LEU A 38 -14.57 -0.64 -15.41
CA LEU A 38 -15.67 0.30 -15.22
C LEU A 38 -15.10 1.62 -14.67
N PHE A 39 -15.54 2.74 -15.23
CA PHE A 39 -15.16 4.10 -14.82
C PHE A 39 -13.69 4.49 -15.05
N GLY A 40 -12.94 3.76 -15.88
CA GLY A 40 -11.56 4.15 -16.24
C GLY A 40 -10.56 3.96 -15.11
N GLY A 41 -10.73 2.89 -14.31
CA GLY A 41 -9.86 2.56 -13.19
C GLY A 41 -8.38 2.57 -13.58
N THR A 42 -7.60 3.40 -12.89
CA THR A 42 -6.15 3.46 -13.04
C THR A 42 -5.48 2.57 -12.01
N LYS A 43 -4.21 2.21 -12.23
CA LYS A 43 -3.39 1.54 -11.19
C LYS A 43 -3.42 2.29 -9.86
N THR A 44 -3.41 3.63 -9.90
CA THR A 44 -3.53 4.49 -8.70
C THR A 44 -4.86 4.28 -7.98
N HIS A 45 -5.98 4.15 -8.71
CA HIS A 45 -7.28 3.89 -8.10
C HIS A 45 -7.31 2.53 -7.40
N ALA A 46 -6.77 1.48 -8.03
CA ALA A 46 -6.64 0.16 -7.41
C ALA A 46 -5.78 0.20 -6.14
N MET A 47 -4.63 0.88 -6.17
CA MET A 47 -3.76 1.06 -5.00
C MET A 47 -4.47 1.76 -3.83
N VAL A 48 -5.21 2.83 -4.11
CA VAL A 48 -6.00 3.53 -3.08
C VAL A 48 -7.05 2.58 -2.49
N CYS A 49 -7.71 1.76 -3.32
CA CYS A 49 -8.70 0.81 -2.82
C CYS A 49 -8.07 -0.27 -1.94
N SER A 50 -6.93 -0.84 -2.33
CA SER A 50 -6.18 -1.78 -1.49
C SER A 50 -5.77 -1.15 -0.16
N ALA A 51 -5.24 0.07 -0.16
CA ALA A 51 -4.88 0.75 1.09
C ALA A 51 -6.09 0.97 2.01
N LEU A 52 -7.27 1.29 1.46
CA LEU A 52 -8.51 1.43 2.24
C LEU A 52 -8.97 0.08 2.83
N HIS A 53 -8.78 -1.02 2.09
CA HIS A 53 -9.06 -2.37 2.57
C HIS A 53 -8.17 -2.72 3.77
N ASP A 54 -6.87 -2.49 3.65
CA ASP A 54 -5.90 -2.87 4.68
C ASP A 54 -6.06 -2.03 5.95
N VAL A 55 -6.33 -0.72 5.79
CA VAL A 55 -6.69 0.16 6.93
C VAL A 55 -7.99 -0.28 7.59
N SER A 56 -8.96 -0.81 6.84
CA SER A 56 -10.20 -1.33 7.43
C SER A 56 -9.95 -2.54 8.34
N HIS A 57 -9.01 -3.41 7.97
CA HIS A 57 -8.61 -4.56 8.79
C HIS A 57 -7.76 -4.14 10.00
N ALA A 58 -6.86 -3.16 9.85
CA ALA A 58 -6.15 -2.59 10.98
C ALA A 58 -7.11 -2.02 12.03
N LEU A 59 -8.14 -1.27 11.59
CA LEU A 59 -9.16 -0.74 12.48
C LEU A 59 -9.93 -1.86 13.19
N ASP A 60 -10.30 -2.93 12.49
CA ASP A 60 -10.96 -4.10 13.10
C ASP A 60 -10.07 -4.77 14.17
N LYS A 61 -8.77 -4.95 13.91
CA LYS A 61 -7.81 -5.45 14.89
C LYS A 61 -7.74 -4.57 16.14
N VAL A 62 -7.69 -3.25 15.98
CA VAL A 62 -7.70 -2.29 17.11
C VAL A 62 -9.02 -2.37 17.89
N ILE A 63 -10.17 -2.43 17.20
CA ILE A 63 -11.48 -2.61 17.85
C ILE A 63 -11.54 -3.91 18.67
N LYS A 64 -10.84 -4.95 18.22
CA LYS A 64 -10.71 -6.25 18.91
C LYS A 64 -9.65 -6.27 20.01
N GLY A 65 -8.92 -5.17 20.22
CA GLY A 65 -7.99 -5.01 21.33
C GLY A 65 -6.51 -5.13 20.97
N ALA A 66 -6.15 -5.19 19.68
CA ALA A 66 -4.75 -5.08 19.26
C ALA A 66 -4.19 -3.67 19.52
N ALA A 67 -2.87 -3.55 19.70
CA ALA A 67 -2.22 -2.25 19.80
C ALA A 67 -2.28 -1.51 18.44
N PRO A 68 -2.60 -0.20 18.42
CA PRO A 68 -2.69 0.57 17.17
C PRO A 68 -1.43 0.50 16.31
N ASP A 69 -0.26 0.56 16.93
CA ASP A 69 1.03 0.55 16.20
C ASP A 69 1.27 -0.79 15.51
N GLU A 70 0.95 -1.91 16.18
CA GLU A 70 1.07 -3.27 15.61
C GLU A 70 0.07 -3.48 14.46
N ALA A 71 -1.17 -3.04 14.63
CA ALA A 71 -2.20 -3.13 13.60
C ALA A 71 -1.81 -2.31 12.36
N LEU A 72 -1.23 -1.13 12.54
CA LEU A 72 -0.74 -0.28 11.46
C LEU A 72 0.42 -0.93 10.70
N LYS A 73 1.41 -1.46 11.43
CA LYS A 73 2.57 -2.14 10.83
C LYS A 73 2.16 -3.35 10.00
N THR A 74 1.22 -4.14 10.50
CA THR A 74 0.68 -5.31 9.81
C THR A 74 -0.04 -4.91 8.52
N ALA A 75 -0.86 -3.86 8.54
CA ALA A 75 -1.61 -3.41 7.36
C ALA A 75 -0.75 -2.88 6.21
N PHE A 76 0.47 -2.43 6.50
CA PHE A 76 1.39 -1.91 5.48
C PHE A 76 2.65 -2.76 5.31
N GLY A 77 2.71 -3.95 5.91
CA GLY A 77 3.87 -4.84 5.84
C GLY A 77 5.18 -4.23 6.35
N ILE A 78 5.11 -3.25 7.26
CA ILE A 78 6.27 -2.45 7.71
C ILE A 78 7.26 -3.29 8.54
N ASP A 79 6.78 -4.36 9.18
CA ASP A 79 7.57 -5.21 10.07
C ASP A 79 7.83 -6.62 9.49
N GLY A 80 7.46 -6.90 8.22
CA GLY A 80 7.68 -8.21 7.58
C GLY A 80 6.82 -9.34 8.15
N VAL A 81 5.66 -9.02 8.70
CA VAL A 81 4.72 -10.01 9.26
C VAL A 81 3.34 -9.80 8.63
N ASP A 82 2.75 -10.85 8.08
CA ASP A 82 1.41 -10.78 7.48
C ASP A 82 0.30 -10.66 8.53
N GLU A 83 -0.93 -10.57 8.04
CA GLU A 83 -2.13 -10.43 8.83
C GLU A 83 -2.42 -11.58 9.81
N ASP A 84 -1.77 -12.74 9.63
CA ASP A 84 -1.87 -13.96 10.44
C ASP A 84 -0.72 -14.12 11.44
N GLY A 85 0.17 -13.12 11.54
CA GLY A 85 1.31 -13.17 12.46
C GLY A 85 2.42 -14.11 11.98
N LYS A 86 2.41 -14.46 10.70
CA LYS A 86 3.47 -15.23 10.08
C LYS A 86 4.57 -14.28 9.64
N ASP A 87 5.81 -14.61 10.01
CA ASP A 87 7.01 -13.97 9.45
C ASP A 87 6.98 -14.18 7.93
N THR A 88 6.54 -13.15 7.22
CA THR A 88 6.71 -13.09 5.77
C THR A 88 8.15 -12.64 5.61
N GLY A 89 9.07 -13.60 5.64
CA GLY A 89 10.45 -13.42 5.17
C GLY A 89 10.51 -13.10 3.67
N ASP A 90 9.51 -12.39 3.14
CA ASP A 90 9.37 -11.95 1.78
C ASP A 90 9.63 -10.45 1.76
N GLU A 91 10.66 -10.13 0.99
CA GLU A 91 10.92 -8.86 0.35
C GLU A 91 9.61 -8.11 0.01
N PRO A 92 9.65 -6.75 -0.02
CA PRO A 92 8.51 -5.93 -0.40
C PRO A 92 7.71 -6.60 -1.51
N THR A 93 6.47 -6.97 -1.22
CA THR A 93 5.67 -7.75 -2.17
C THR A 93 5.76 -7.08 -3.54
N GLU A 94 6.14 -7.87 -4.55
CA GLU A 94 6.30 -7.52 -5.96
C GLU A 94 5.18 -6.58 -6.51
N SER A 95 4.03 -6.56 -5.85
CA SER A 95 2.89 -5.68 -6.12
C SER A 95 3.06 -4.21 -5.73
N MET A 96 3.94 -3.82 -4.80
CA MET A 96 4.14 -2.41 -4.41
C MET A 96 4.99 -1.62 -5.42
N PHE A 97 5.72 -2.32 -6.30
CA PHE A 97 6.67 -1.73 -7.25
C PHE A 97 6.33 -2.00 -8.73
N ALA A 98 5.14 -2.53 -9.04
CA ALA A 98 4.74 -2.83 -10.42
C ALA A 98 4.73 -1.58 -11.33
N GLY A 99 5.82 -1.38 -12.07
CA GLY A 99 6.06 -0.22 -12.93
C GLY A 99 6.97 0.87 -12.33
N GLN A 100 7.71 0.55 -11.26
CA GLN A 100 8.73 1.41 -10.68
C GLN A 100 10.12 0.80 -10.90
N ILE A 101 11.12 1.66 -11.01
CA ILE A 101 12.54 1.26 -11.06
C ILE A 101 13.16 1.82 -9.78
N ALA A 102 13.69 0.94 -8.94
CA ALA A 102 14.43 1.33 -7.76
C ALA A 102 15.91 1.51 -8.10
N VAL A 103 16.52 2.61 -7.64
CA VAL A 103 17.92 2.94 -7.89
C VAL A 103 18.62 3.26 -6.59
N ASN A 104 19.62 2.47 -6.23
CA ASN A 104 20.48 2.75 -5.09
C ASN A 104 21.50 3.82 -5.49
N VAL A 105 21.26 5.06 -5.06
CA VAL A 105 22.13 6.20 -5.40
C VAL A 105 23.56 6.02 -4.87
N LYS A 106 23.83 5.20 -3.84
CA LYS A 106 25.22 5.00 -3.38
C LYS A 106 25.97 3.95 -4.19
N THR A 107 25.33 2.83 -4.49
CA THR A 107 25.98 1.68 -5.14
C THR A 107 25.79 1.66 -6.65
N GLY A 108 24.76 2.33 -7.17
CA GLY A 108 24.33 2.22 -8.56
C GLY A 108 23.48 0.98 -8.86
N GLU A 109 23.10 0.20 -7.84
CA GLU A 109 22.24 -0.96 -8.03
C GLU A 109 20.84 -0.56 -8.54
N ILE A 110 20.33 -1.29 -9.53
CA ILE A 110 19.04 -1.03 -10.18
C ILE A 110 18.19 -2.30 -10.05
N GLN A 111 16.95 -2.13 -9.59
CA GLN A 111 15.95 -3.20 -9.44
C GLN A 111 14.63 -2.78 -10.11
N GLY A 112 13.82 -3.74 -10.54
CA GLY A 112 12.52 -3.51 -11.20
C GLY A 112 12.56 -3.53 -12.72
N ILE A 113 13.61 -4.11 -13.31
CA ILE A 113 13.77 -4.31 -14.78
C ILE A 113 13.98 -5.78 -15.15
N GLU A 114 13.86 -6.69 -14.18
CA GLU A 114 14.20 -8.12 -14.29
C GLU A 114 13.36 -8.79 -15.37
N ASP A 115 12.05 -8.51 -15.37
CA ASP A 115 11.05 -9.10 -16.26
C ASP A 115 10.97 -8.46 -17.67
N ILE A 116 11.83 -7.47 -17.96
CA ILE A 116 11.93 -6.92 -19.32
C ILE A 116 12.56 -7.96 -20.24
N THR A 117 11.76 -8.50 -21.15
CA THR A 117 12.15 -9.58 -22.07
C THR A 117 12.93 -9.09 -23.28
N ASP A 118 12.78 -7.82 -23.67
CA ASP A 118 13.57 -7.19 -24.72
C ASP A 118 14.95 -6.78 -24.16
N PRO A 119 16.06 -7.40 -24.63
CA PRO A 119 17.38 -7.15 -24.09
C PRO A 119 17.92 -5.76 -24.41
N GLU A 120 17.53 -5.17 -25.55
CA GLU A 120 17.96 -3.83 -25.94
C GLU A 120 17.27 -2.80 -25.07
N LEU A 121 15.96 -2.94 -24.87
CA LEU A 121 15.17 -2.06 -24.01
C LEU A 121 15.63 -2.15 -22.55
N LYS A 122 15.91 -3.36 -22.04
CA LYS A 122 16.46 -3.58 -20.70
C LYS A 122 17.80 -2.88 -20.51
N SER A 123 18.69 -2.97 -21.50
CA SER A 123 20.01 -2.33 -21.46
C SER A 123 19.92 -0.81 -21.52
N GLN A 124 19.04 -0.25 -22.35
CA GLN A 124 18.84 1.19 -22.46
C GLN A 124 18.31 1.78 -21.14
N LEU A 125 17.34 1.10 -20.53
CA LEU A 125 16.75 1.54 -19.26
C LEU A 125 17.75 1.49 -18.10
N ALA A 126 18.56 0.42 -18.03
CA ALA A 126 19.64 0.32 -17.06
C ALA A 126 20.65 1.46 -17.20
N THR A 127 21.01 1.82 -18.44
CA THR A 127 21.92 2.94 -18.72
C THR A 127 21.36 4.26 -18.21
N VAL A 128 20.10 4.57 -18.51
CA VAL A 128 19.45 5.81 -18.07
C VAL A 128 19.36 5.88 -16.53
N ALA A 129 19.00 4.78 -15.88
CA ALA A 129 18.94 4.71 -14.43
C ALA A 129 20.33 4.92 -13.78
N GLN A 130 21.39 4.35 -14.37
CA GLN A 130 22.76 4.54 -13.91
C GLN A 130 23.22 6.00 -14.07
N GLU A 131 22.94 6.64 -15.20
CA GLU A 131 23.26 8.05 -15.42
C GLU A 131 22.59 8.97 -14.39
N ILE A 132 21.34 8.67 -14.02
CA ILE A 132 20.63 9.40 -12.97
C ILE A 132 21.30 9.15 -11.62
N ALA A 133 21.65 7.90 -11.29
CA ALA A 133 22.35 7.56 -10.06
C ALA A 133 23.67 8.34 -9.93
N ASP A 134 24.47 8.39 -10.99
CA ASP A 134 25.76 9.05 -10.98
C ASP A 134 25.63 10.58 -10.86
N LYS A 135 24.61 11.18 -11.49
CA LYS A 135 24.30 12.61 -11.30
C LYS A 135 23.85 12.95 -9.88
N LEU A 136 23.17 12.02 -9.20
CA LEU A 136 22.67 12.22 -7.84
C LEU A 136 23.72 11.92 -6.76
N LYS A 137 24.78 11.16 -7.07
CA LYS A 137 25.89 10.89 -6.14
C LYS A 137 26.69 12.13 -5.73
N GLY A 138 26.75 13.14 -6.61
CA GLY A 138 27.59 14.32 -6.45
C GLY A 138 29.02 14.07 -6.91
#